data_AF-A0A4U2ZC17-F1
#
_entry.id   AF-A0A4U2ZC17-F1
#
_cell.length_a   1.000
_cell.length_b   1.000
_cell.length_c   1.000
_cell.angle_alpha   90.00
_cell.angle_beta   90.00
_cell.angle_gamma   90.00
#
_symmetry.space_group_name_H-M   'P 1'
#
loop_
_entity.id
_entity.type
_entity.pdbx_description
1 polymer ?
#
loop_
_entity_poly.entity_id
_entity_poly.type
_entity_poly.pdbx_seq_one_letter_code
_entity_poly.pdbx_strand_id
1 'polypeptide(L)'
;MKYTNEQLQTMIGREPIGDIYPYNTKDEDLIEEYIQNLYDTFNRSKIIKCETDDHGSGYASYVDFFCYKRDGGSVLEEKYIEEYLCTEIHLEGLAIYISRLAPVAIIAKDARWKTIIDTENEQDEYFSVKSYICPDEVITESPNFMVEEFLEIITKLGNAGYSILDKEYISKPLSFETKIPTILTIPELNEIYKVFDGIFYWED
;
A
#
# COMPACT_ATOMS: atom_id res chain seq x y z
N MET A 1 -17.18 0.90 -4.86
CA MET A 1 -17.45 -0.57 -4.89
C MET A 1 -17.85 -1.01 -3.49
N LYS A 2 -18.65 -2.07 -3.30
CA LYS A 2 -18.99 -2.59 -1.97
C LYS A 2 -19.06 -4.12 -2.01
N TYR A 3 -18.33 -4.77 -1.10
CA TYR A 3 -18.35 -6.22 -0.92
C TYR A 3 -19.48 -6.66 0.02
N THR A 4 -20.03 -7.83 -0.26
CA THR A 4 -20.98 -8.52 0.62
C THR A 4 -20.25 -9.12 1.82
N ASN A 5 -21.00 -9.52 2.86
CA ASN A 5 -20.42 -10.22 4.00
C ASN A 5 -19.75 -11.54 3.61
N GLU A 6 -20.35 -12.29 2.69
CA GLU A 6 -19.77 -13.53 2.17
C GLU A 6 -18.42 -13.26 1.49
N GLN A 7 -18.33 -12.21 0.67
CA GLN A 7 -17.09 -11.81 0.02
C GLN A 7 -16.01 -11.38 1.03
N LEU A 8 -16.38 -10.60 2.05
CA LEU A 8 -15.45 -10.22 3.12
C LEU A 8 -14.97 -11.44 3.91
N GLN A 9 -15.84 -12.41 4.18
CA GLN A 9 -15.46 -13.67 4.84
C GLN A 9 -14.50 -14.49 3.97
N THR A 10 -14.74 -14.56 2.66
CA THR A 10 -13.83 -15.21 1.71
C THR A 10 -12.44 -14.58 1.74
N MET A 11 -12.36 -13.24 1.68
CA MET A 11 -11.09 -12.51 1.76
C MET A 11 -10.38 -12.73 3.11
N ILE A 12 -11.10 -12.68 4.24
CA ILE A 12 -10.51 -12.99 5.56
C ILE A 12 -9.95 -14.42 5.61
N GLY A 13 -10.53 -15.34 4.84
CA GLY A 13 -10.02 -16.70 4.66
C GLY A 13 -8.81 -16.82 3.72
N ARG A 14 -8.18 -15.71 3.33
CA ARG A 14 -7.10 -15.60 2.34
C ARG A 14 -7.47 -16.05 0.92
N GLU A 15 -8.76 -16.11 0.60
CA GLU A 15 -9.19 -16.46 -0.76
C GLU A 15 -9.41 -15.21 -1.60
N PRO A 16 -8.70 -15.06 -2.74
CA PRO A 16 -8.95 -13.96 -3.65
C PRO A 16 -10.35 -14.01 -4.26
N ILE A 17 -10.91 -12.82 -4.48
CA ILE A 17 -12.18 -12.60 -5.17
C ILE A 17 -12.00 -11.60 -6.31
N GLY A 18 -12.70 -11.82 -7.41
CA GLY A 18 -12.73 -10.90 -8.54
C GLY A 18 -13.07 -11.62 -9.83
N ASP A 19 -13.72 -10.90 -10.74
CA ASP A 19 -14.12 -11.45 -12.03
C ASP A 19 -13.10 -11.16 -13.15
N ILE A 20 -12.05 -10.40 -12.83
CA ILE A 20 -10.98 -10.03 -13.77
C ILE A 20 -9.76 -10.92 -13.55
N TYR A 21 -8.99 -11.14 -14.62
CA TYR A 21 -7.67 -11.77 -14.52
C TYR A 21 -6.70 -10.86 -13.75
N PRO A 22 -5.85 -11.38 -12.86
CA PRO A 22 -5.73 -12.80 -12.45
C PRO A 22 -6.65 -13.21 -11.28
N TYR A 23 -7.36 -12.29 -10.63
CA TYR A 23 -8.18 -12.58 -9.45
C TYR A 23 -9.25 -13.67 -9.68
N ASN A 24 -9.73 -13.83 -10.91
CA ASN A 24 -10.67 -14.89 -11.28
C ASN A 24 -10.06 -16.31 -11.27
N THR A 25 -8.74 -16.45 -11.28
CA THR A 25 -8.05 -17.75 -11.19
C THR A 25 -7.83 -18.21 -9.76
N LYS A 26 -7.88 -17.28 -8.79
CA LYS A 26 -7.46 -17.49 -7.39
C LYS A 26 -6.02 -17.99 -7.22
N ASP A 27 -5.19 -17.81 -8.25
CA ASP A 27 -3.79 -18.22 -8.25
C ASP A 27 -2.94 -17.09 -7.68
N GLU A 28 -2.36 -17.32 -6.50
CA GLU A 28 -1.56 -16.34 -5.78
C GLU A 28 -0.31 -15.92 -6.58
N ASP A 29 0.35 -16.86 -7.26
CA ASP A 29 1.56 -16.56 -8.04
C ASP A 29 1.23 -15.62 -9.21
N LEU A 30 0.09 -15.85 -9.87
CA LEU A 30 -0.38 -14.95 -10.94
C LEU A 30 -0.79 -13.57 -10.41
N ILE A 31 -1.35 -13.50 -9.19
CA ILE A 31 -1.69 -12.23 -8.54
C ILE A 31 -0.42 -11.45 -8.18
N GLU A 32 0.60 -12.10 -7.61
CA GLU A 32 1.88 -11.46 -7.32
C GLU A 32 2.58 -10.98 -8.60
N GLU A 33 2.61 -11.79 -9.66
CA GLU A 33 3.16 -11.36 -10.96
C GLU A 33 2.41 -10.13 -11.50
N TYR A 34 1.09 -10.09 -11.33
CA TYR A 34 0.28 -8.97 -11.78
C TYR A 34 0.55 -7.69 -10.99
N ILE A 35 0.69 -7.78 -9.67
CA ILE A 35 1.05 -6.65 -8.81
C ILE A 35 2.48 -6.19 -9.12
N GLN A 36 3.42 -7.10 -9.38
CA GLN A 36 4.78 -6.76 -9.80
C GLN A 36 4.79 -6.00 -11.14
N ASN A 37 3.99 -6.44 -12.11
CA ASN A 37 3.84 -5.72 -13.39
C ASN A 37 3.23 -4.32 -13.20
N LEU A 38 2.32 -4.16 -12.23
CA LEU A 38 1.79 -2.86 -11.83
C LEU A 38 2.88 -1.98 -11.24
N TYR A 39 3.68 -2.50 -10.30
CA TYR A 39 4.83 -1.82 -9.72
C TYR A 39 5.81 -1.32 -10.78
N ASP A 40 6.18 -2.18 -11.73
CA ASP A 40 7.05 -1.84 -12.85
C ASP A 40 6.44 -0.73 -13.73
N THR A 41 5.12 -0.76 -13.92
CA THR A 41 4.39 0.26 -14.70
C THR A 41 4.40 1.62 -14.01
N PHE A 42 4.33 1.65 -12.68
CA PHE A 42 4.50 2.85 -11.88
C PHE A 42 5.93 3.37 -12.01
N ASN A 43 6.93 2.50 -11.88
CA ASN A 43 8.34 2.88 -11.94
C ASN A 43 8.85 3.27 -13.34
N ARG A 44 8.10 2.97 -14.41
CA ARG A 44 8.32 3.51 -15.76
C ARG A 44 7.77 4.93 -15.95
N SER A 45 7.01 5.47 -15.00
CA SER A 45 6.57 6.87 -15.06
C SER A 45 7.74 7.83 -15.07
N LYS A 46 7.53 8.98 -15.71
CA LYS A 46 8.47 10.10 -15.72
C LYS A 46 8.31 11.04 -14.53
N ILE A 47 7.18 11.01 -13.83
CA ILE A 47 6.87 11.95 -12.73
C ILE A 47 6.75 11.26 -11.37
N ILE A 48 6.43 9.96 -11.32
CA ILE A 48 6.46 9.18 -10.07
C ILE A 48 7.63 8.21 -10.02
N LYS A 49 8.16 8.00 -8.82
CA LYS A 49 9.01 6.86 -8.43
C LYS A 49 8.33 6.16 -7.26
N CYS A 50 8.35 4.84 -7.25
CA CYS A 50 7.74 4.07 -6.17
C CYS A 50 8.71 3.03 -5.64
N GLU A 51 8.59 2.76 -4.36
CA GLU A 51 9.31 1.71 -3.65
C GLU A 51 8.28 0.77 -3.04
N THR A 52 8.63 -0.51 -2.93
CA THR A 52 7.81 -1.51 -2.26
C THR A 52 8.55 -2.07 -1.07
N ASP A 53 7.81 -2.51 -0.06
CA ASP A 53 8.36 -3.23 1.07
C ASP A 53 7.86 -4.68 1.08
N ASP A 54 8.78 -5.60 1.33
CA ASP A 54 8.49 -7.00 1.58
C ASP A 54 8.22 -7.10 3.09
N HIS A 55 6.96 -7.31 3.48
CA HIS A 55 6.45 -7.19 4.86
C HIS A 55 6.98 -8.27 5.85
N GLY A 56 8.27 -8.58 5.83
CA GLY A 56 8.92 -9.56 6.71
C GLY A 56 8.47 -10.99 6.45
N SER A 57 8.50 -11.82 7.50
CA SER A 57 8.12 -13.25 7.44
C SER A 57 6.61 -13.49 7.57
N GLY A 58 5.83 -12.45 7.83
CA GLY A 58 4.38 -12.53 7.99
C GLY A 58 3.63 -12.56 6.66
N TYR A 59 2.31 -12.76 6.73
CA TYR A 59 1.42 -12.62 5.57
C TYR A 59 0.70 -11.28 5.62
N ALA A 60 0.96 -10.42 4.65
CA ALA A 60 0.14 -9.24 4.39
C ALA A 60 -0.85 -9.53 3.27
N SER A 61 -2.12 -9.18 3.44
CA SER A 61 -3.13 -9.29 2.37
C SER A 61 -3.00 -8.20 1.30
N TYR A 62 -1.93 -7.42 1.34
CA TYR A 62 -1.67 -6.29 0.45
C TYR A 62 -0.18 -6.03 0.24
N VAL A 63 0.14 -5.38 -0.87
CA VAL A 63 1.46 -4.81 -1.15
C VAL A 63 1.40 -3.31 -0.92
N ASP A 64 2.43 -2.76 -0.27
CA ASP A 64 2.56 -1.33 0.01
C ASP A 64 3.49 -0.68 -1.00
N PHE A 65 2.94 0.20 -1.83
CA PHE A 65 3.73 1.07 -2.70
C PHE A 65 3.84 2.46 -2.07
N PHE A 66 5.06 2.89 -1.77
CA PHE A 66 5.34 4.28 -1.44
C PHE A 66 5.78 5.03 -2.68
N CYS A 67 4.91 5.91 -3.19
CA CYS A 67 5.15 6.70 -4.39
C CYS A 67 5.42 8.17 -4.06
N TYR A 68 6.47 8.72 -4.63
CA TYR A 68 6.92 10.10 -4.46
C TYR A 68 7.32 10.72 -5.81
N LYS A 69 7.52 12.03 -5.83
CA LYS A 69 7.91 12.76 -7.05
C LYS A 69 9.31 12.38 -7.50
N ARG A 70 9.44 12.06 -8.77
CA ARG A 70 10.73 11.70 -9.39
C ARG A 70 11.68 12.88 -9.54
N ASP A 71 11.16 14.10 -9.64
CA ASP A 71 11.96 15.32 -9.86
C ASP A 71 12.64 15.85 -8.58
N GLY A 72 12.47 15.16 -7.44
CA GLY A 72 12.98 15.59 -6.15
C GLY A 72 12.04 16.54 -5.39
N GLY A 73 10.90 16.93 -5.96
CA GLY A 73 9.92 17.81 -5.33
C GLY A 73 9.21 17.23 -4.10
N SER A 74 9.54 16.00 -3.71
CA SER A 74 9.07 15.31 -2.51
C SER A 74 10.05 15.39 -1.33
N VAL A 75 11.26 15.94 -1.51
CA VAL A 75 12.27 16.02 -0.44
C VAL A 75 11.86 17.09 0.58
N LEU A 76 11.59 16.66 1.82
CA LEU A 76 11.32 17.53 2.96
C LEU A 76 12.62 17.93 3.69
N GLU A 77 13.54 16.98 3.82
CA GLU A 77 14.80 17.13 4.53
C GLU A 77 15.85 16.19 3.92
N GLU A 78 17.10 16.64 3.88
CA GLU A 78 18.25 15.81 3.50
C GLU A 78 19.43 16.16 4.41
N LYS A 79 20.08 15.14 4.98
CA LYS A 79 21.26 15.29 5.84
C LYS A 79 22.25 14.17 5.63
N TYR A 80 23.53 14.52 5.64
CA TYR A 80 24.62 13.55 5.68
C TYR A 80 25.02 13.27 7.14
N ILE A 81 25.12 11.99 7.49
CA ILE A 81 25.54 11.51 8.81
C ILE A 81 26.94 10.91 8.70
N GLU A 82 27.95 11.70 9.06
CA GLU A 82 29.36 11.32 8.95
C GLU A 82 29.71 10.07 9.77
N GLU A 83 29.11 9.89 10.95
CA GLU A 83 29.33 8.71 11.81
C GLU A 83 28.97 7.40 11.12
N TYR A 84 27.96 7.41 10.24
CA TYR A 84 27.44 6.23 9.56
C TYR A 84 27.75 6.21 8.06
N LEU A 85 28.47 7.22 7.55
CA LEU A 85 28.78 7.41 6.13
C LEU A 85 27.52 7.27 5.25
N CYS A 86 26.41 7.87 5.69
CA CYS A 86 25.12 7.74 5.02
C CYS A 86 24.41 9.09 4.83
N THR A 87 23.53 9.14 3.84
CA THR A 87 22.63 10.27 3.60
C THR A 87 21.21 9.83 3.96
N GLU A 88 20.57 10.56 4.88
CA GLU A 88 19.15 10.39 5.20
C GLU A 88 18.33 11.45 4.48
N ILE A 89 17.30 11.02 3.76
CA ILE A 89 16.38 11.86 2.98
C ILE A 89 14.96 11.61 3.48
N HIS A 90 14.30 12.62 4.01
CA HIS A 90 12.89 12.55 4.38
C HIS A 90 12.04 12.94 3.16
N LEU A 91 11.16 12.05 2.73
CA LEU A 91 10.34 12.20 1.55
C LEU A 91 8.87 12.24 1.93
N GLU A 92 8.11 13.22 1.42
CA GLU A 92 6.65 13.17 1.39
C GLU A 92 6.15 12.46 0.13
N GLY A 93 5.08 11.68 0.29
CA GLY A 93 4.54 10.87 -0.79
C GLY A 93 3.15 10.33 -0.51
N LEU A 94 2.82 9.28 -1.25
CA LEU A 94 1.57 8.56 -1.18
C LEU A 94 1.86 7.08 -0.92
N ALA A 95 1.32 6.55 0.16
CA ALA A 95 1.26 5.11 0.39
C ALA A 95 0.02 4.54 -0.32
N ILE A 96 0.20 3.43 -1.03
CA ILE A 96 -0.85 2.78 -1.81
C ILE A 96 -0.85 1.32 -1.40
N TYR A 97 -1.95 0.86 -0.79
CA TYR A 97 -2.11 -0.57 -0.54
C TYR A 97 -2.84 -1.21 -1.71
N ILE A 98 -2.17 -2.13 -2.38
CA ILE A 98 -2.71 -2.97 -3.45
C ILE A 98 -3.15 -4.29 -2.83
N SER A 99 -4.44 -4.61 -2.87
CA SER A 99 -4.94 -5.84 -2.26
C SER A 99 -4.53 -7.07 -3.07
N ARG A 100 -4.04 -8.12 -2.40
CA ARG A 100 -3.86 -9.47 -2.95
C ARG A 100 -5.19 -10.23 -3.08
N LEU A 101 -6.20 -9.78 -2.34
CA LEU A 101 -7.46 -10.51 -2.18
C LEU A 101 -8.56 -10.02 -3.12
N ALA A 102 -8.44 -8.81 -3.68
CA ALA A 102 -9.36 -8.31 -4.68
C ALA A 102 -8.70 -7.23 -5.55
N PRO A 103 -9.22 -6.91 -6.75
CA PRO A 103 -8.70 -5.86 -7.62
C PRO A 103 -9.07 -4.46 -7.10
N VAL A 104 -8.60 -4.14 -5.90
CA VAL A 104 -8.84 -2.87 -5.21
C VAL A 104 -7.58 -2.31 -4.57
N ALA A 105 -7.56 -1.00 -4.44
CA ALA A 105 -6.51 -0.27 -3.76
C ALA A 105 -7.07 0.80 -2.83
N ILE A 106 -6.25 1.27 -1.90
CA ILE A 106 -6.48 2.49 -1.12
C ILE A 106 -5.23 3.36 -1.21
N ILE A 107 -5.41 4.67 -1.02
CA ILE A 107 -4.31 5.64 -1.08
C ILE A 107 -4.36 6.50 0.18
N ALA A 108 -3.22 6.73 0.81
CA ALA A 108 -3.07 7.64 1.94
C ALA A 108 -1.83 8.52 1.75
N LYS A 109 -1.81 9.67 2.43
CA LYS A 109 -0.57 10.45 2.55
C LYS A 109 0.42 9.68 3.41
N ASP A 110 1.69 9.84 3.09
CA ASP A 110 2.77 9.23 3.85
C ASP A 110 4.04 10.05 3.79
N ALA A 111 4.94 9.83 4.74
CA ALA A 111 6.28 10.38 4.71
C ALA A 111 7.27 9.35 5.27
N ARG A 112 8.36 9.11 4.52
CA ARG A 112 9.35 8.07 4.84
C ARG A 112 10.75 8.62 4.81
N TRP A 113 11.61 8.07 5.67
CA TRP A 113 13.04 8.24 5.58
C TRP A 113 13.61 7.26 4.57
N LYS A 114 14.45 7.75 3.67
CA LYS A 114 15.32 6.98 2.81
C LYS A 114 16.75 7.13 3.33
N THR A 115 17.43 6.04 3.59
CA THR A 115 18.84 6.01 3.96
C THR A 115 19.65 5.48 2.78
N ILE A 116 20.63 6.25 2.33
CA ILE A 116 21.59 5.87 1.30
C ILE A 116 22.94 5.67 1.99
N ILE A 117 23.50 4.46 1.95
CA ILE A 117 24.82 4.16 2.49
C ILE A 117 25.81 4.18 1.33
N ASP A 118 26.74 5.14 1.35
CA ASP A 118 27.77 5.27 0.32
C ASP A 118 29.05 4.58 0.81
N THR A 119 29.29 3.37 0.32
CA THR A 119 30.58 2.69 0.54
C THR A 119 31.46 2.81 -0.72
N GLU A 120 32.76 2.57 -0.59
CA GLU A 120 33.72 2.68 -1.73
C GLU A 120 33.36 1.79 -2.94
N ASN A 121 32.49 0.78 -2.76
CA ASN A 121 32.18 -0.21 -3.80
C ASN A 121 30.67 -0.40 -4.08
N GLU A 122 29.78 -0.01 -3.18
CA GLU A 122 28.34 -0.29 -3.26
C GLU A 122 27.52 0.86 -2.65
N GLN A 123 26.37 1.15 -3.27
CA GLN A 123 25.39 2.10 -2.77
C GLN A 123 24.13 1.32 -2.41
N ASP A 124 23.85 1.19 -1.11
CA ASP A 124 22.65 0.54 -0.60
C ASP A 124 21.60 1.60 -0.23
N GLU A 125 20.34 1.35 -0.60
CA GLU A 125 19.21 2.21 -0.28
C GLU A 125 18.19 1.47 0.58
N TYR A 126 17.77 2.09 1.68
CA TYR A 126 16.76 1.56 2.60
C TYR A 126 15.67 2.60 2.82
N PHE A 127 14.42 2.15 2.92
CA PHE A 127 13.31 3.01 3.29
C PHE A 127 12.76 2.61 4.66
N SER A 128 12.43 3.59 5.49
CA SER A 128 11.65 3.36 6.70
C SER A 128 10.27 2.85 6.31
N VAL A 129 9.79 1.81 6.97
CA VAL A 129 8.48 1.21 6.69
C VAL A 129 7.36 2.02 7.36
N LYS A 130 6.24 2.26 6.65
CA LYS A 130 5.02 2.76 7.29
C LYS A 130 4.39 1.61 8.07
N SER A 131 4.18 1.79 9.38
CA SER A 131 3.63 0.72 10.23
C SER A 131 2.27 0.19 9.73
N TYR A 132 1.34 1.08 9.38
CA TYR A 132 0.10 0.75 8.66
C TYR A 132 -0.63 2.01 8.17
N ILE A 133 -1.49 1.91 7.15
CA ILE A 133 -2.46 2.95 6.81
C ILE A 133 -3.68 2.82 7.71
N CYS A 134 -3.99 3.86 8.50
CA CYS A 134 -5.27 3.90 9.21
C CYS A 134 -6.41 4.21 8.22
N PRO A 135 -7.58 3.55 8.30
CA PRO A 135 -8.74 3.83 7.44
C PRO A 135 -9.08 5.32 7.32
N ASP A 136 -8.88 6.08 8.40
CA ASP A 136 -9.20 7.50 8.46
C ASP A 136 -8.20 8.41 7.72
N GLU A 137 -7.04 7.88 7.33
CA GLU A 137 -6.02 8.56 6.52
C GLU A 137 -6.26 8.42 5.01
N VAL A 138 -7.17 7.54 4.59
CA VAL A 138 -7.43 7.28 3.18
C VAL A 138 -7.99 8.52 2.51
N ILE A 139 -7.40 8.85 1.36
CA ILE A 139 -7.74 10.01 0.54
C ILE A 139 -8.35 9.52 -0.79
N THR A 140 -9.40 10.21 -1.22
CA THR A 140 -10.02 10.04 -2.53
C THR A 140 -9.81 11.25 -3.44
N GLU A 141 -9.30 12.33 -2.86
CA GLU A 141 -8.97 13.58 -3.53
C GLU A 141 -7.46 13.77 -3.57
N SER A 142 -7.03 14.42 -4.63
CA SER A 142 -5.62 14.69 -4.87
C SER A 142 -5.05 15.65 -3.81
N PRO A 143 -3.89 15.33 -3.21
CA PRO A 143 -3.23 16.28 -2.33
C PRO A 143 -2.54 17.38 -3.14
N ASN A 144 -2.59 18.62 -2.63
CA ASN A 144 -2.01 19.79 -3.29
C ASN A 144 -0.53 19.64 -3.68
N PHE A 145 0.25 18.87 -2.91
CA PHE A 145 1.67 18.69 -3.16
C PHE A 145 1.98 17.68 -4.27
N MET A 146 1.03 16.84 -4.70
CA MET A 146 1.24 15.76 -5.70
C MET A 146 0.05 15.61 -6.65
N VAL A 147 -0.37 16.71 -7.28
CA VAL A 147 -1.61 16.70 -8.08
C VAL A 147 -1.51 15.84 -9.34
N GLU A 148 -0.45 16.06 -10.12
CA GLU A 148 -0.24 15.34 -11.38
C GLU A 148 0.09 13.87 -11.12
N GLU A 149 0.89 13.61 -10.08
CA GLU A 149 1.29 12.27 -9.66
C GLU A 149 0.10 11.45 -9.18
N PHE A 150 -0.79 12.05 -8.38
CA PHE A 150 -2.02 11.38 -7.94
C PHE A 150 -2.91 11.00 -9.12
N LEU A 151 -3.08 11.88 -10.11
CA LEU A 151 -3.85 11.58 -11.31
C LEU A 151 -3.21 10.46 -12.14
N GLU A 152 -1.88 10.44 -12.25
CA GLU A 152 -1.20 9.34 -12.92
C GLU A 152 -1.37 8.02 -12.17
N ILE A 153 -1.25 8.02 -10.83
CA ILE A 153 -1.49 6.84 -9.98
C ILE A 153 -2.90 6.28 -10.22
N ILE A 154 -3.93 7.13 -10.13
CA ILE A 154 -5.31 6.71 -10.38
C ILE A 154 -5.46 6.13 -11.80
N THR A 155 -4.85 6.79 -12.80
CA THR A 155 -4.93 6.35 -14.19
C THR A 155 -4.29 4.97 -14.38
N LYS A 156 -3.11 4.74 -13.79
CA LYS A 156 -2.43 3.43 -13.85
C LYS A 156 -3.21 2.34 -13.14
N LEU A 157 -3.76 2.61 -11.96
CA LEU A 157 -4.63 1.68 -11.22
C LEU A 157 -5.86 1.31 -12.07
N GLY A 158 -6.56 2.31 -12.59
CA GLY A 158 -7.75 2.10 -13.41
C GLY A 158 -7.47 1.31 -14.70
N ASN A 159 -6.35 1.61 -15.38
CA ASN A 159 -5.93 0.85 -16.56
C ASN A 159 -5.59 -0.60 -16.25
N ALA A 160 -5.11 -0.89 -15.04
CA ALA A 160 -4.90 -2.22 -14.51
C ALA A 160 -6.15 -2.81 -13.83
N GLY A 161 -7.34 -2.22 -14.02
CA GLY A 161 -8.58 -2.78 -13.50
C GLY A 161 -8.79 -2.65 -11.98
N TYR A 162 -7.93 -1.92 -11.27
CA TYR A 162 -8.08 -1.69 -9.84
C TYR A 162 -9.11 -0.59 -9.56
N SER A 163 -10.02 -0.86 -8.62
CA SER A 163 -10.93 0.14 -8.06
C SER A 163 -10.38 0.73 -6.77
N ILE A 164 -10.47 2.06 -6.61
CA ILE A 164 -10.04 2.71 -5.36
C ILE A 164 -11.22 2.69 -4.38
N LEU A 165 -10.98 2.18 -3.17
CA LEU A 165 -12.00 2.16 -2.11
C LEU A 165 -12.00 3.50 -1.37
N ASP A 166 -13.21 3.98 -1.08
CA ASP A 166 -13.41 5.22 -0.33
C ASP A 166 -13.30 4.99 1.18
N LYS A 167 -12.88 6.05 1.88
CA LYS A 167 -12.74 6.11 3.34
C LYS A 167 -14.04 5.74 4.05
N GLU A 168 -15.17 6.29 3.59
CA GLU A 168 -16.46 6.08 4.22
C GLU A 168 -16.88 4.60 4.22
N TYR A 169 -16.49 3.83 3.20
CA TYR A 169 -16.76 2.41 3.09
C TYR A 169 -15.84 1.58 3.98
N ILE A 170 -14.52 1.78 3.87
CA ILE A 170 -13.53 0.96 4.58
C ILE A 170 -13.54 1.23 6.10
N SER A 171 -13.98 2.42 6.54
CA SER A 171 -14.11 2.76 7.96
C SER A 171 -15.33 2.15 8.64
N LYS A 172 -16.23 1.48 7.90
CA LYS A 172 -17.43 0.87 8.49
C LYS A 172 -17.06 -0.36 9.32
N PRO A 173 -17.66 -0.56 10.49
CA PRO A 173 -17.60 -1.83 11.21
C PRO A 173 -18.05 -2.99 10.33
N LEU A 174 -17.46 -4.16 10.53
CA LEU A 174 -18.01 -5.40 9.98
C LEU A 174 -19.40 -5.63 10.55
N SER A 175 -20.31 -6.10 9.69
CA SER A 175 -21.69 -6.38 10.08
C SER A 175 -21.91 -7.83 10.55
N PHE A 176 -20.82 -8.56 10.80
CA PHE A 176 -20.79 -9.94 11.25
C PHE A 176 -19.63 -10.14 12.23
N GLU A 177 -19.78 -11.12 13.12
CA GLU A 177 -18.73 -11.52 14.04
C GLU A 177 -17.71 -12.41 13.31
N THR A 178 -16.43 -12.13 13.55
CA THR A 178 -15.32 -12.89 13.00
C THR A 178 -14.07 -12.64 13.82
N LYS A 179 -13.03 -13.45 13.60
CA LYS A 179 -11.68 -13.18 14.08
C LYS A 179 -10.78 -13.01 12.88
N ILE A 180 -10.15 -11.85 12.78
CA ILE A 180 -9.16 -11.57 11.74
C ILE A 180 -7.80 -11.76 12.40
N PRO A 181 -6.91 -12.59 11.84
CA PRO A 181 -5.56 -12.83 12.37
C PRO A 181 -4.63 -11.63 12.18
N THR A 182 -5.11 -10.42 12.43
CA THR A 182 -4.37 -9.18 12.20
C THR A 182 -3.75 -8.63 13.46
N ILE A 183 -2.56 -8.03 13.32
CA ILE A 183 -1.93 -7.21 14.36
C ILE A 183 -2.40 -5.74 14.35
N LEU A 184 -3.18 -5.34 13.34
CA LEU A 184 -3.59 -3.95 13.11
C LEU A 184 -4.75 -3.50 14.01
N THR A 185 -5.62 -4.44 14.35
CA THR A 185 -6.80 -4.22 15.19
C THR A 185 -6.77 -5.24 16.33
N ILE A 186 -6.88 -4.76 17.58
CA ILE A 186 -6.79 -5.56 18.81
C ILE A 186 -8.15 -5.55 19.53
N PRO A 187 -9.04 -6.53 19.27
CA PRO A 187 -10.34 -6.61 19.91
C PRO A 187 -10.28 -6.64 21.44
N GLU A 188 -9.21 -7.18 22.03
CA GLU A 188 -8.98 -7.21 23.48
C GLU A 188 -8.86 -5.80 24.09
N LEU A 189 -8.58 -4.78 23.28
CA LEU A 189 -8.56 -3.37 23.67
C LEU A 189 -9.88 -2.64 23.34
N ASN A 190 -10.96 -3.37 23.05
CA ASN A 190 -12.27 -2.88 22.60
C ASN A 190 -12.26 -2.21 21.21
N GLU A 191 -11.31 -2.58 20.36
CA GLU A 191 -11.35 -2.17 18.96
C GLU A 191 -12.33 -3.02 18.15
N ILE A 192 -12.90 -2.43 17.10
CA ILE A 192 -13.93 -3.06 16.28
C ILE A 192 -13.36 -3.26 14.89
N TYR A 193 -13.37 -4.51 14.40
CA TYR A 193 -13.00 -4.80 13.03
C TYR A 193 -13.88 -4.02 12.05
N LYS A 194 -13.21 -3.40 11.10
CA LYS A 194 -13.80 -2.64 10.01
C LYS A 194 -13.72 -3.44 8.71
N VAL A 195 -14.42 -2.94 7.69
CA VAL A 195 -14.28 -3.43 6.32
C VAL A 195 -12.82 -3.40 5.87
N PHE A 196 -12.06 -2.39 6.29
CA PHE A 196 -10.61 -2.33 6.08
C PHE A 196 -9.90 -3.61 6.50
N ASP A 197 -10.10 -4.07 7.73
CA ASP A 197 -9.42 -5.26 8.28
C ASP A 197 -9.79 -6.54 7.51
N GLY A 198 -10.95 -6.57 6.85
CA GLY A 198 -11.34 -7.70 6.00
C GLY A 198 -10.67 -7.75 4.63
N ILE A 199 -9.99 -6.67 4.21
CA ILE A 199 -9.38 -6.51 2.88
C ILE A 199 -7.87 -6.28 2.99
N PHE A 200 -7.44 -5.48 3.96
CA PHE A 200 -6.08 -5.05 4.22
C PHE A 200 -5.72 -5.43 5.66
N TYR A 201 -5.12 -6.59 5.84
CA TYR A 201 -4.65 -7.07 7.13
C TYR A 201 -3.25 -7.67 7.02
N TRP A 202 -2.53 -7.61 8.12
CA TRP A 202 -1.22 -8.24 8.27
C TRP A 202 -1.24 -9.21 9.45
N GLU A 203 -0.87 -10.45 9.17
CA GLU A 203 -0.61 -11.52 10.13
C GLU A 203 0.91 -11.67 10.31
N ASP A 204 1.40 -11.50 11.55
CA ASP A 204 2.80 -11.75 11.94
C ASP A 204 2.89 -13.04 12.77
#